data_AF-A0A094G1H8-F1
#
_entry.id   AF-A0A094G1H8-F1
#
_cell.length_a   1.000
_cell.length_b   1.000
_cell.length_c   1.000
_cell.angle_alpha   90.00
_cell.angle_beta   90.00
_cell.angle_gamma   90.00
#
_symmetry.space_group_name_H-M   'P 1'
#
loop_
_entity.id
_entity.type
_entity.pdbx_description
1 polymer ?
#
loop_
_entity_poly.entity_id
_entity_poly.type
_entity_poly.pdbx_seq_one_letter_code
_entity_poly.pdbx_strand_id
1 'polypeptide(L)' 'MASQDKMAMEILESIKETPYACSSLDRLSGGGANFTYRGTLLSPLPSGEPTVVIKHTEPYVATIPSLAVDAIRSVRI' A
#
# COMPACT_ATOMS: atom_id res chain seq x y z
N MET A 1 -13.36 7.97 -9.85
CA MET A 1 -13.24 6.62 -9.23
C MET A 1 -12.03 5.81 -9.72
N ALA A 2 -11.36 6.15 -10.84
CA ALA A 2 -10.38 5.26 -11.49
C ALA A 2 -8.94 5.26 -10.97
N SER A 3 -8.51 6.20 -10.10
CA SER A 3 -7.10 6.26 -9.67
C SER A 3 -6.74 5.24 -8.60
N GLN A 4 -7.72 4.76 -7.83
CA GLN A 4 -7.49 3.80 -6.75
C GLN A 4 -7.17 2.41 -7.29
N ASP A 5 -7.81 2.02 -8.40
CA ASP A 5 -7.58 0.75 -9.06
C ASP A 5 -6.17 0.67 -9.66
N LYS A 6 -5.69 1.77 -10.25
CA LYS A 6 -4.34 1.82 -10.83
C LYS A 6 -3.25 1.63 -9.78
N MET A 7 -3.32 2.37 -8.67
CA MET A 7 -2.34 2.25 -7.58
C MET A 7 -2.37 0.87 -6.94
N ALA A 8 -3.57 0.29 -6.73
CA ALA A 8 -3.69 -1.06 -6.20
C ALA A 8 -3.03 -2.10 -7.14
N MET A 9 -3.20 -1.96 -8.46
CA MET A 9 -2.54 -2.83 -9.44
C MET A 9 -1.01 -2.66 -9.42
N GLU A 10 -0.50 -1.43 -9.35
CA GLU A 10 0.94 -1.17 -9.26
C GLU A 10 1.55 -1.76 -7.99
N ILE A 11 0.85 -1.65 -6.85
CA ILE A 11 1.27 -2.27 -5.59
C ILE A 11 1.29 -3.80 -5.73
N LEU A 12 0.22 -4.41 -6.23
CA LEU A 12 0.15 -5.87 -6.44
C LEU A 12 1.29 -6.37 -7.32
N GLU A 13 1.56 -5.67 -8.42
CA GLU A 13 2.66 -6.02 -9.33
C GLU A 13 4.03 -5.90 -8.66
N SER A 14 4.24 -4.86 -7.84
CA SER A 14 5.52 -4.64 -7.15
C SER A 14 5.85 -5.70 -6.08
N ILE A 15 4.83 -6.33 -5.49
CA ILE A 15 4.99 -7.31 -4.40
C ILE A 15 4.80 -8.76 -4.87
N LYS A 16 4.45 -9.00 -6.13
CA LYS A 16 4.08 -10.34 -6.66
C LYS A 16 5.17 -11.39 -6.49
N GLU A 17 6.44 -10.98 -6.52
CA GLU A 17 7.61 -11.89 -6.38
C GLU A 17 8.12 -11.97 -4.94
N THR A 18 7.42 -11.34 -3.99
CA THR A 18 7.77 -11.36 -2.57
C THR A 18 6.88 -12.34 -1.80
N PRO A 19 7.28 -12.75 -0.58
CA PRO A 19 6.40 -13.53 0.31
C PRO A 19 5.09 -12.80 0.69
N TYR A 20 4.99 -11.51 0.38
CA TYR A 20 3.81 -10.69 0.63
C TYR A 20 2.90 -10.57 -0.60
N ALA A 21 3.08 -11.42 -1.62
CA ALA A 21 2.22 -11.42 -2.80
C ALA A 21 0.74 -11.57 -2.40
N CYS A 22 -0.10 -10.65 -2.87
CA CYS A 22 -1.51 -10.58 -2.50
C CYS A 22 -2.43 -10.96 -3.67
N SER A 23 -3.59 -11.55 -3.35
CA SER A 23 -4.69 -11.80 -4.30
C SER A 23 -5.61 -10.58 -4.45
N SER A 24 -5.76 -9.79 -3.39
CA SER A 24 -6.58 -8.58 -3.37
C SER A 24 -5.98 -7.52 -2.45
N LEU A 25 -6.29 -6.26 -2.73
CA LEU A 25 -6.02 -5.12 -1.85
C LEU A 25 -7.31 -4.37 -1.55
N ASP A 26 -7.63 -4.24 -0.27
CA ASP A 26 -8.73 -3.43 0.22
C ASP A 26 -8.18 -2.12 0.79
N ARG A 27 -8.61 -0.99 0.26
CA ARG A 27 -8.16 0.30 0.78
C ARG A 27 -8.78 0.54 2.16
N LEU A 28 -7.93 0.79 3.15
CA LEU A 28 -8.36 1.17 4.48
C LEU A 28 -8.61 2.69 4.53
N SER A 29 -9.63 3.11 5.26
CA SER A 29 -9.91 4.53 5.50
C SER A 29 -8.84 5.15 6.39
N GLY A 30 -8.23 6.25 5.94
CA GLY A 30 -7.22 6.99 6.70
C GLY A 30 -5.98 7.38 5.88
N GLY A 31 -5.34 8.48 6.28
CA GLY A 31 -4.10 9.01 5.68
C GLY A 31 -4.35 10.01 4.53
N GLY A 32 -3.97 11.28 4.74
CA GLY A 32 -4.03 12.31 3.69
C GLY A 32 -2.88 12.24 2.67
N ALA A 33 -1.74 11.65 3.07
CA ALA A 33 -0.52 11.54 2.26
C ALA A 33 -0.04 10.10 2.04
N ASN A 34 -0.54 9.13 2.82
CA ASN A 34 -0.11 7.74 2.77
C ASN A 34 -1.33 6.86 2.57
N PHE A 35 -1.37 6.13 1.45
CA PHE A 35 -2.45 5.19 1.17
C PHE A 35 -2.17 3.90 1.94
N THR A 36 -3.11 3.50 2.79
CA THR A 36 -3.01 2.23 3.51
C THR A 36 -3.96 1.21 2.90
N TYR A 37 -3.42 0.04 2.59
CA TYR A 37 -4.16 -1.09 2.04
C TYR A 37 -4.05 -2.29 2.99
N ARG A 38 -5.11 -3.09 3.03
CA ARG A 38 -5.07 -4.44 3.58
C ARG A 38 -4.97 -5.40 2.40
N GLY A 39 -3.87 -6.14 2.33
CA GLY A 39 -3.66 -7.17 1.32
C GLY A 39 -4.04 -8.54 1.84
N THR A 40 -4.81 -9.29 1.05
CA THR A 40 -5.04 -10.73 1.28
C THR A 40 -3.91 -11.50 0.63
N LEU A 41 -3.14 -12.27 1.40
CA LEU A 41 -1.99 -12.99 0.87
C LEU A 41 -2.41 -14.18 -0.01
N LEU A 42 -1.62 -14.45 -1.06
CA LEU A 42 -1.75 -15.67 -1.86
C LEU A 42 -1.36 -16.93 -1.07
N SER A 43 -0.46 -16.77 -0.10
CA SER A 43 -0.06 -17.82 0.82
C SER A 43 0.13 -17.21 2.22
N PRO A 44 -0.40 -17.82 3.28
CA PRO A 44 -0.20 -17.32 4.63
C PRO A 44 1.29 -17.17 4.96
N LEU A 45 1.64 -16.19 5.79
CA LEU A 45 3.01 -16.05 6.28
C LEU A 45 3.41 -17.29 7.10
N PRO A 46 4.71 -17.54 7.31
CA PRO A 46 5.18 -18.63 8.17
C PRO A 46 4.61 -18.58 9.60
N SER A 47 4.25 -17.39 10.07
CA SER A 47 3.59 -17.13 11.36
C SER A 47 2.07 -17.41 11.36
N GLY A 48 1.48 -17.66 10.18
CA GLY A 48 0.08 -18.09 10.01
C GLY A 48 -0.89 -16.97 9.61
N GLU A 49 -0.45 -15.71 9.58
CA GLU A 49 -1.34 -14.60 9.21
C GLU A 49 -1.71 -14.66 7.71
N PRO A 50 -3.02 -14.52 7.39
CA PRO A 50 -3.50 -14.56 6.00
C PRO A 50 -3.54 -13.18 5.33
N THR A 51 -3.26 -12.10 6.07
CA THR A 51 -3.35 -10.72 5.55
C THR A 51 -2.19 -9.87 6.04
N VAL A 52 -1.85 -8.85 5.26
CA VAL A 52 -0.82 -7.86 5.58
C VAL A 52 -1.35 -6.44 5.44
N VAL A 53 -0.75 -5.51 6.16
CA VAL A 53 -1.00 -4.07 5.98
C VAL A 53 0.11 -3.50 5.12
N ILE A 54 -0.27 -2.90 4.00
CA ILE A 54 0.64 -2.26 3.06
C ILE A 54 0.45 -0.75 3.17
N LYS A 55 1.53 -0.04 3.47
CA LYS A 55 1.56 1.43 3.41
C LYS A 55 2.29 1.83 2.14
N HIS A 56 1.57 2.49 1.24
CA HIS A 56 2.14 3.07 0.04
C HIS A 56 2.24 4.59 0.23
N THR A 57 3.48 5.09 0.22
CA THR A 57 3.79 6.51 0.33
C THR A 57 4.29 6.98 -1.02
N GLU A 58 3.61 7.97 -1.59
CA GLU A 58 4.11 8.70 -2.74
C GLU A 58 4.87 9.96 -2.27
N PRO A 59 5.83 10.48 -3.05
CA PRO A 59 6.58 11.70 -2.69
C PRO A 59 5.73 13.00 -2.73
N TYR A 60 4.41 12.87 -2.90
CA TYR A 60 3.45 13.97 -2.98
C TYR A 60 2.19 13.64 -2.15
N VAL A 61 1.54 14.67 -1.60
CA VAL A 61 0.28 14.52 -0.87
C VAL A 61 -0.87 14.35 -1.86
N ALA A 62 -1.70 13.32 -1.67
CA ALA A 62 -2.84 13.00 -2.54
C ALA A 62 -3.85 14.16 -2.74
N THR A 63 -3.89 15.13 -1.82
CA THR A 63 -4.78 16.30 -1.88
C THR A 63 -4.10 17.58 -2.38
N ILE A 64 -2.76 17.65 -2.39
CA ILE A 64 -1.98 18.80 -2.84
C ILE A 64 -0.72 18.27 -3.55
N PRO A 65 -0.78 18.01 -4.87
CA PRO A 65 0.34 17.48 -5.65
C PRO A 65 1.57 18.39 -5.67
N SER A 66 1.42 19.68 -5.35
CA SER A 66 2.50 20.67 -5.29
C SER A 66 3.28 20.66 -3.97
N LEU A 67 2.85 19.90 -2.95
CA LEU A 67 3.57 19.76 -1.71
C LEU A 67 4.42 18.48 -1.74
N ALA A 68 5.69 18.64 -2.11
CA ALA A 68 6.68 17.59 -1.97
C ALA A 68 6.81 17.22 -0.49
N VAL A 69 6.52 15.97 -0.16
CA VAL A 69 6.75 15.44 1.20
C VAL A 69 7.93 14.50 1.11
N ASP A 70 8.98 14.86 1.82
CA ASP A 70 10.19 14.06 1.89
C ASP A 70 9.86 12.72 2.58
N ALA A 71 10.01 11.62 1.83
CA ALA A 71 9.69 10.26 2.28
C ALA A 71 10.48 9.84 3.55
N ILE A 72 11.55 10.58 3.87
CA ILE A 72 12.38 10.45 5.06
C ILE A 72 11.60 10.66 6.38
N ARG A 73 10.43 11.30 6.36
CA ARG A 73 9.59 11.49 7.57
C ARG A 73 8.59 10.36 7.84
N SER A 74 8.59 9.28 7.05
CA SER A 74 7.77 8.10 7.33
C SER A 74 8.45 7.21 8.40
N VAL A 75 7.91 7.20 9.61
CA VAL A 75 8.37 6.25 10.64
C VAL A 75 7.94 4.85 10.20
N ARG A 76 8.93 4.02 9.87
CA ARG A 76 8.78 2.57 9.77
C ARG A 76 8.70 2.02 11.19
N ILE A 77 7.48 1.93 11.72
CA ILE A 77 7.21 1.17 12.95
C ILE A 77 7.07 -0.30 12.58
#